data_AF-J9W4S6-F1
#
_entry.id   AF-J9W4S6-F1
#
_cell.length_a   1.000
_cell.length_b   1.000
_cell.length_c   1.000
_cell.angle_alpha   90.00
_cell.angle_beta   90.00
_cell.angle_gamma   90.00
#
_symmetry.space_group_name_H-M   'P 1'
#
loop_
_entity.id
_entity.type
_entity.pdbx_description
1 polymer ?
#
loop_
_entity_poly.entity_id
_entity_poly.type
_entity_poly.pdbx_seq_one_letter_code
_entity_poly.pdbx_strand_id
1 'polypeptide(L)'
;MENNEKKLEALMGNEIHKTVEWTDDKDKKHTTKITLQDPGIGVATQIMDLMNVGGDNSDYGKAFEMLMQNVLVSPHLDYGVLNHELPEKLTKKTVIKQNSNGDDVKINMVFPDYRTALQIFMMTNRPSGALNMHDTLVSLNKEVLRTDETTPEIVKMKYWNIGEHGSGLGATALSEAQAYLGTLLARNGLLNILMESFRFLATTLRPK
;
A
#
# COMPACT_ATOMS: atom_id res chain seq x y z
N MET A 1 -6.77 -37.53 -19.84
CA MET A 1 -7.10 -37.41 -18.40
C MET A 1 -5.82 -37.40 -17.56
N GLU A 2 -4.88 -38.32 -17.79
CA GLU A 2 -3.55 -38.41 -17.15
C GLU A 2 -2.71 -37.11 -17.12
N ASN A 3 -2.84 -36.24 -18.14
CA ASN A 3 -2.09 -34.99 -18.23
C ASN A 3 -2.67 -33.84 -17.38
N ASN A 4 -3.95 -33.93 -17.01
CA ASN A 4 -4.61 -32.96 -16.13
C ASN A 4 -4.38 -33.31 -14.65
N GLU A 5 -4.34 -34.59 -14.29
CA GLU A 5 -4.03 -35.04 -12.93
C GLU A 5 -2.58 -34.71 -12.56
N LYS A 6 -1.60 -34.95 -13.44
CA LYS A 6 -0.21 -34.53 -13.22
C LYS A 6 -0.03 -33.01 -13.11
N LYS A 7 -0.82 -32.22 -13.85
CA LYS A 7 -0.85 -30.76 -13.69
C LYS A 7 -1.45 -30.36 -12.35
N LEU A 8 -2.53 -31.00 -11.92
CA LEU A 8 -3.14 -30.75 -10.62
C LEU A 8 -2.18 -31.09 -9.47
N GLU A 9 -1.51 -32.24 -9.55
CA GLU A 9 -0.51 -32.66 -8.56
C GLU A 9 0.70 -31.73 -8.52
N ALA A 10 1.18 -31.25 -9.67
CA ALA A 10 2.25 -30.24 -9.73
C ALA A 10 1.81 -28.88 -9.17
N LEU A 11 0.53 -28.51 -9.31
CA LEU A 11 -0.05 -27.30 -8.73
C LEU A 11 -0.20 -27.43 -7.21
N MET A 12 -0.71 -28.56 -6.73
CA MET A 12 -0.92 -28.84 -5.29
C MET A 12 0.40 -29.09 -4.55
N GLY A 13 1.41 -29.69 -5.21
CA GLY A 13 2.73 -29.94 -4.63
C GLY A 13 3.64 -28.71 -4.57
N ASN A 14 3.17 -27.56 -5.07
CA ASN A 14 3.94 -26.31 -5.11
C ASN A 14 3.41 -25.25 -4.14
N GLU A 15 2.53 -25.64 -3.23
CA GLU A 15 2.12 -24.80 -2.12
C GLU A 15 3.21 -24.75 -1.06
N ILE A 16 3.53 -23.53 -0.62
CA ILE A 16 4.49 -23.26 0.43
C ILE A 16 3.76 -22.56 1.57
N HIS A 17 3.80 -23.17 2.75
CA HIS A 17 3.24 -22.57 3.95
C HIS A 17 4.30 -21.75 4.67
N LYS A 18 3.96 -20.51 5.01
CA LYS A 18 4.82 -19.61 5.78
C LYS A 18 4.07 -19.01 6.96
N THR A 19 4.82 -18.64 7.99
CA THR A 19 4.32 -17.80 9.07
C THR A 19 4.80 -16.38 8.80
N VAL A 20 3.85 -15.45 8.75
CA VAL A 20 4.13 -14.00 8.68
C VAL A 20 3.96 -13.42 10.07
N GLU A 21 4.89 -12.56 10.46
CA GLU A 21 4.86 -11.85 11.73
C GLU A 21 4.75 -10.34 11.48
N TRP A 22 4.00 -9.66 12.34
CA TRP A 22 3.95 -8.19 12.38
C TRP A 22 3.74 -7.69 13.80
N THR A 23 4.06 -6.42 14.02
CA THR A 23 3.82 -5.71 15.28
C THR A 23 2.73 -4.67 15.03
N ASP A 24 1.75 -4.57 15.91
CA ASP A 24 0.71 -3.54 15.82
C ASP A 24 1.18 -2.18 16.40
N ASP A 25 0.29 -1.20 16.35
CA ASP A 25 0.51 0.16 16.87
C ASP A 25 0.67 0.24 18.40
N LYS A 26 0.50 -0.88 19.11
CA LYS A 26 0.66 -1.03 20.56
C LYS A 26 1.84 -1.92 20.93
N ASP A 27 2.79 -2.09 20.01
CA ASP A 27 3.97 -2.93 20.15
C ASP A 27 3.65 -4.42 20.42
N LYS A 28 2.42 -4.87 20.15
CA LYS A 28 2.05 -6.28 20.31
C LYS A 28 2.40 -7.05 19.04
N LYS A 29 3.11 -8.16 19.22
CA LYS A 29 3.43 -9.10 18.15
C LYS A 29 2.23 -9.96 17.80
N HIS A 30 2.03 -10.16 16.51
CA HIS A 30 1.02 -11.03 15.93
C HIS A 30 1.66 -11.91 14.87
N THR A 31 1.04 -13.07 14.65
CA THR A 31 1.45 -13.99 13.60
C THR A 31 0.24 -14.50 12.84
N THR A 32 0.44 -14.84 11.57
CA THR A 32 -0.57 -15.50 10.74
C THR A 32 0.10 -16.50 9.84
N LYS A 33 -0.62 -17.57 9.49
CA LYS A 33 -0.16 -18.54 8.50
C LYS A 33 -0.67 -18.12 7.13
N ILE A 34 0.22 -18.17 6.14
CA ILE A 34 -0.11 -17.95 4.75
C ILE A 34 0.26 -19.18 3.92
N THR A 35 -0.47 -19.39 2.83
CA THR A 35 -0.15 -20.36 1.80
C THR A 35 0.16 -19.61 0.53
N LEU A 36 1.32 -19.91 -0.06
CA LEU A 36 1.83 -19.28 -1.26
C LEU A 36 2.00 -20.32 -2.36
N GLN A 37 1.83 -19.92 -3.60
CA GLN A 37 2.04 -20.77 -4.77
C GLN A 37 2.83 -20.03 -5.83
N ASP A 38 3.77 -20.71 -6.49
CA ASP A 38 4.48 -20.14 -7.63
C ASP A 38 3.50 -19.97 -8.81
N PRO A 39 3.28 -18.74 -9.30
CA PRO A 39 2.36 -18.49 -10.41
C PRO A 39 2.95 -18.85 -11.78
N GLY A 40 4.21 -19.32 -11.82
CA GLY A 40 4.97 -19.57 -13.03
C GLY A 40 5.58 -18.30 -13.62
N ILE A 41 6.56 -18.51 -14.52
CA ILE A 41 7.45 -17.44 -15.02
C ILE A 41 6.69 -16.24 -15.63
N GLY A 42 5.63 -16.47 -16.41
CA GLY A 42 4.93 -15.41 -17.14
C GLY A 42 4.23 -14.41 -16.22
N VAL A 43 3.48 -14.90 -15.23
CA VAL A 43 2.83 -14.04 -14.23
C VAL A 43 3.88 -13.42 -13.30
N ALA A 44 4.89 -14.20 -12.91
CA ALA A 44 5.95 -13.71 -12.05
C ALA A 44 6.71 -12.52 -12.64
N THR A 45 7.08 -12.57 -13.92
CA THR A 45 7.76 -11.44 -14.59
C THR A 45 6.86 -10.23 -14.73
N GLN A 46 5.56 -10.40 -15.01
CA GLN A 46 4.61 -9.28 -15.07
C GLN A 46 4.51 -8.53 -13.73
N ILE A 47 4.43 -9.27 -12.62
CA ILE A 47 4.43 -8.66 -11.28
C ILE A 47 5.73 -7.91 -11.02
N MET A 48 6.88 -8.51 -11.38
CA MET A 48 8.19 -7.88 -11.20
C MET A 48 8.33 -6.60 -12.03
N ASP A 49 7.85 -6.60 -13.27
CA ASP A 49 7.86 -5.42 -14.14
C ASP A 49 7.06 -4.27 -13.51
N LEU A 50 5.85 -4.55 -13.02
CA LEU A 50 4.99 -3.55 -12.35
C LEU A 50 5.65 -2.95 -11.09
N MET A 51 6.50 -3.71 -10.41
CA MET A 51 7.20 -3.28 -9.18
C MET A 51 8.52 -2.55 -9.46
N ASN A 52 9.18 -2.82 -10.59
CA ASN A 52 10.56 -2.41 -10.88
C ASN A 52 10.71 -1.39 -12.02
N VAL A 53 9.63 -0.82 -12.57
CA VAL A 53 9.79 0.16 -13.65
C VAL A 53 10.64 1.32 -13.13
N GLY A 54 11.86 1.46 -13.68
CA GLY A 54 12.87 2.44 -13.25
C GLY A 54 12.50 3.91 -13.51
N GLY A 55 11.22 4.18 -13.79
CA GLY A 55 10.62 5.50 -13.96
C GLY A 55 9.25 5.55 -13.27
N ASP A 56 8.56 6.68 -13.32
CA ASP A 56 7.30 6.92 -12.58
C ASP A 56 6.07 6.12 -13.09
N ASN A 57 6.30 5.03 -13.82
CA ASN A 57 5.27 4.18 -14.43
C ASN A 57 4.97 2.88 -13.65
N SER A 58 5.53 2.71 -12.45
CA SER A 58 5.20 1.57 -11.59
C SER A 58 3.73 1.60 -11.17
N ASP A 59 3.04 0.47 -11.33
CA ASP A 59 1.67 0.27 -10.82
C ASP A 59 1.69 -0.80 -9.72
N TYR A 60 2.10 -0.36 -8.54
CA TYR A 60 2.15 -1.17 -7.32
C TYR A 60 0.75 -1.67 -6.94
N GLY A 61 -0.29 -0.86 -7.17
CA GLY A 61 -1.68 -1.26 -6.95
C GLY A 61 -2.03 -2.51 -7.75
N LYS A 62 -1.66 -2.56 -9.04
CA LYS A 62 -1.86 -3.74 -9.89
C LYS A 62 -0.93 -4.89 -9.50
N ALA A 63 0.32 -4.62 -9.14
CA ALA A 63 1.26 -5.67 -8.72
C ALA A 63 0.72 -6.43 -7.49
N PHE A 64 0.22 -5.72 -6.48
CA PHE A 64 -0.35 -6.36 -5.29
C PHE A 64 -1.67 -7.08 -5.58
N GLU A 65 -2.50 -6.57 -6.48
CA GLU A 65 -3.67 -7.31 -6.97
C GLU A 65 -3.28 -8.65 -7.58
N MET A 66 -2.25 -8.65 -8.44
CA MET A 66 -1.75 -9.87 -9.06
C MET A 66 -1.12 -10.83 -8.05
N LEU A 67 -0.44 -10.33 -7.01
CA LEU A 67 0.05 -11.15 -5.90
C LEU A 67 -1.10 -11.81 -5.14
N MET A 68 -2.16 -11.06 -4.80
CA MET A 68 -3.34 -11.60 -4.12
C MET A 68 -4.09 -12.64 -4.97
N GLN A 69 -4.12 -12.47 -6.29
CA GLN A 69 -4.86 -13.35 -7.19
C GLN A 69 -4.09 -14.62 -7.60
N ASN A 70 -2.76 -14.53 -7.71
CA ASN A 70 -1.97 -15.59 -8.36
C ASN A 70 -0.91 -16.22 -7.45
N VAL A 71 -0.54 -15.57 -6.34
CA VAL A 71 0.55 -16.02 -5.47
C VAL A 71 0.05 -16.36 -4.08
N LEU A 72 -0.79 -15.50 -3.49
CA LEU A 72 -1.37 -15.72 -2.16
C LEU A 72 -2.62 -16.62 -2.27
N VAL A 73 -2.49 -17.88 -1.90
CA VAL A 73 -3.61 -18.84 -1.88
C VAL A 73 -4.47 -18.65 -0.64
N SER A 74 -3.84 -18.42 0.51
CA SER A 74 -4.53 -18.19 1.79
C SER A 74 -3.76 -17.20 2.66
N PRO A 75 -4.43 -16.23 3.31
CA PRO A 75 -5.87 -15.96 3.22
C PRO A 75 -6.27 -15.43 1.83
N HIS A 76 -7.51 -15.66 1.42
CA HIS A 76 -8.03 -15.04 0.21
C HIS A 76 -8.25 -13.55 0.46
N LEU A 77 -7.55 -12.72 -0.30
CA LEU A 77 -7.62 -11.26 -0.21
C LEU A 77 -7.95 -10.69 -1.59
N ASP A 78 -8.76 -9.64 -1.59
CA ASP A 78 -8.96 -8.78 -2.74
C ASP A 78 -9.33 -7.38 -2.27
N TYR A 79 -9.20 -6.38 -3.14
CA TYR A 79 -9.48 -5.00 -2.75
C TYR A 79 -10.94 -4.75 -2.37
N GLY A 80 -11.89 -5.47 -2.95
CA GLY A 80 -13.31 -5.35 -2.61
C GLY A 80 -13.56 -5.75 -1.15
N VAL A 81 -13.06 -6.93 -0.77
CA VAL A 81 -13.13 -7.42 0.62
C VAL A 81 -12.39 -6.47 1.56
N LEU A 82 -11.15 -6.10 1.24
CA LEU A 82 -10.35 -5.22 2.09
C LEU A 82 -11.04 -3.86 2.34
N ASN A 83 -11.55 -3.23 1.27
CA ASN A 83 -12.26 -1.95 1.38
C ASN A 83 -13.56 -2.08 2.19
N HIS A 84 -14.32 -3.16 1.99
CA HIS A 84 -15.57 -3.40 2.72
C HIS A 84 -15.35 -3.67 4.21
N GLU A 85 -14.26 -4.36 4.57
CA GLU A 85 -13.93 -4.71 5.96
C GLU A 85 -13.24 -3.58 6.74
N LEU A 86 -12.88 -2.47 6.09
CA LEU A 86 -12.28 -1.32 6.76
C LEU A 86 -13.33 -0.60 7.61
N PRO A 87 -13.17 -0.52 8.95
CA PRO A 87 -14.12 0.18 9.79
C PRO A 87 -14.22 1.66 9.40
N GLU A 88 -15.45 2.18 9.25
CA GLU A 88 -15.71 3.56 8.81
C GLU A 88 -14.96 4.60 9.65
N LYS A 89 -14.85 4.39 10.97
CA LYS A 89 -14.11 5.27 11.89
C LYS A 89 -12.62 5.43 11.56
N LEU A 90 -12.04 4.53 10.78
CA LEU A 90 -10.64 4.57 10.36
C LEU A 90 -10.45 5.22 8.99
N THR A 91 -11.54 5.46 8.24
CA THR A 91 -11.51 6.04 6.88
C THR A 91 -11.24 7.53 6.86
N LYS A 92 -11.22 8.18 8.02
CA LYS A 92 -10.91 9.60 8.18
C LYS A 92 -9.96 9.81 9.34
N LYS A 93 -9.04 10.76 9.20
CA LYS A 93 -8.16 11.21 10.29
C LYS A 93 -7.92 12.71 10.13
N THR A 94 -7.98 13.43 11.23
CA THR A 94 -7.66 14.86 11.28
C THR A 94 -6.58 15.10 12.31
N VAL A 95 -5.59 15.90 11.94
CA VAL A 95 -4.55 16.38 12.87
C VAL A 95 -4.48 17.90 12.82
N ILE A 96 -4.23 18.54 13.97
CA ILE A 96 -4.08 20.00 14.07
C ILE A 96 -2.59 20.31 14.21
N LYS A 97 -2.09 21.25 13.41
CA LYS A 97 -0.70 21.71 13.41
C LYS A 97 -0.67 23.23 13.22
N GLN A 98 0.37 23.87 13.73
CA GLN A 98 0.58 25.30 13.49
C GLN A 98 1.27 25.53 12.14
N ASN A 99 0.71 26.40 11.31
CA ASN A 99 1.34 26.85 10.07
C ASN A 99 2.49 27.83 10.36
N SER A 100 3.20 28.30 9.32
CA SER A 100 4.29 29.27 9.46
C SER A 100 3.88 30.62 10.08
N ASN A 101 2.59 30.96 10.09
CA ASN A 101 2.07 32.18 10.68
C ASN A 101 1.65 31.99 12.16
N GLY A 102 1.71 30.77 12.68
CA GLY A 102 1.29 30.43 14.03
C GLY A 102 -0.20 30.08 14.16
N ASP A 103 -0.95 30.00 13.04
CA ASP A 103 -2.35 29.62 13.05
C ASP A 103 -2.51 28.11 13.16
N ASP A 104 -3.49 27.65 13.95
CA ASP A 104 -3.89 26.25 14.00
C ASP A 104 -4.62 25.87 12.69
N VAL A 105 -4.02 24.94 11.95
CA VAL A 105 -4.54 24.42 10.69
C VAL A 105 -4.85 22.94 10.84
N LYS A 106 -6.04 22.54 10.39
CA LYS A 106 -6.43 21.13 10.30
C LYS A 106 -5.86 20.51 9.03
N ILE A 107 -5.21 19.37 9.16
CA ILE A 107 -4.84 18.49 8.05
C ILE A 107 -5.84 17.33 8.08
N ASN A 108 -6.84 17.40 7.20
CA ASN A 108 -7.87 16.37 7.08
C ASN A 108 -7.45 15.33 6.05
N MET A 109 -7.57 14.06 6.40
CA MET A 109 -7.21 12.92 5.56
C MET A 109 -8.40 11.99 5.41
N VAL A 110 -8.64 11.53 4.19
CA VAL A 110 -9.61 10.47 3.87
C VAL A 110 -8.89 9.29 3.25
N PHE A 111 -9.29 8.07 3.60
CA PHE A 111 -8.75 6.87 2.98
C PHE A 111 -9.28 6.74 1.55
N PRO A 112 -8.41 6.64 0.53
CA PRO A 112 -8.85 6.63 -0.86
C PRO A 112 -9.44 5.29 -1.29
N ASP A 113 -8.75 4.20 -0.96
CA ASP A 113 -9.08 2.78 -1.06
C ASP A 113 -7.74 2.01 -0.90
N TYR A 114 -7.76 0.68 -0.75
CA TYR A 114 -6.53 -0.10 -0.58
C TYR A 114 -5.60 -0.11 -1.81
N ARG A 115 -6.13 -0.10 -3.03
CA ARG A 115 -5.33 -0.09 -4.26
C ARG A 115 -4.55 1.22 -4.38
N THR A 116 -5.25 2.34 -4.22
CA THR A 116 -4.72 3.69 -4.28
C THR A 116 -3.78 3.97 -3.11
N ALA A 117 -4.12 3.51 -1.90
CA ALA A 117 -3.25 3.64 -0.73
C ALA A 117 -1.91 2.89 -0.92
N LEU A 118 -1.94 1.64 -1.40
CA LEU A 118 -0.71 0.88 -1.69
C LEU A 118 0.14 1.57 -2.76
N GLN A 119 -0.48 2.08 -3.83
CA GLN A 119 0.22 2.82 -4.86
C GLN A 119 0.99 4.01 -4.28
N ILE A 120 0.31 4.89 -3.54
CA ILE A 120 0.91 6.09 -2.95
C ILE A 120 1.99 5.73 -1.92
N PHE A 121 1.71 4.73 -1.08
CA PHE A 121 2.64 4.29 -0.04
C PHE A 121 3.94 3.74 -0.64
N MET A 122 3.86 2.94 -1.71
CA MET A 122 5.05 2.41 -2.39
C MET A 122 5.80 3.46 -3.20
N MET A 123 5.11 4.47 -3.77
CA MET A 123 5.77 5.61 -4.42
C MET A 123 6.70 6.38 -3.48
N THR A 124 6.38 6.40 -2.18
CA THR A 124 7.23 6.98 -1.13
C THR A 124 8.36 6.04 -0.74
N ASN A 125 8.05 4.75 -0.59
CA ASN A 125 8.95 3.74 -0.05
C ASN A 125 9.60 2.90 -1.16
N ARG A 126 10.00 3.56 -2.26
CA ARG A 126 10.57 2.90 -3.43
C ARG A 126 11.79 2.06 -3.02
N PRO A 127 11.91 0.80 -3.49
CA PRO A 127 13.09 -0.02 -3.23
C PRO A 127 14.41 0.61 -3.69
N SER A 128 14.36 1.51 -4.70
CA SER A 128 15.53 2.25 -5.19
C SER A 128 16.04 3.33 -4.24
N GLY A 129 15.26 3.72 -3.23
CA GLY A 129 15.59 4.85 -2.34
C GLY A 129 15.48 6.23 -2.99
N ALA A 130 15.02 6.31 -4.25
CA ALA A 130 14.84 7.57 -4.94
C ALA A 130 13.75 8.42 -4.29
N LEU A 131 14.03 9.69 -4.04
CA LEU A 131 13.05 10.64 -3.50
C LEU A 131 12.03 11.01 -4.58
N ASN A 132 10.74 10.83 -4.28
CA ASN A 132 9.65 11.39 -5.09
C ASN A 132 8.62 12.14 -4.25
N MET A 133 9.09 13.08 -3.44
CA MET A 133 8.23 13.83 -2.51
C MET A 133 7.20 14.70 -3.22
N HIS A 134 7.55 15.30 -4.36
CA HIS A 134 6.63 16.18 -5.10
C HIS A 134 5.43 15.40 -5.63
N ASP A 135 5.64 14.35 -6.41
CA ASP A 135 4.52 13.60 -7.00
C ASP A 135 3.73 12.84 -5.94
N THR A 136 4.39 12.43 -4.87
CA THR A 136 3.70 11.87 -3.70
C THR A 136 2.76 12.90 -3.08
N LEU A 137 3.21 14.13 -2.84
CA LEU A 137 2.35 15.19 -2.30
C LEU A 137 1.22 15.54 -3.27
N VAL A 138 1.47 15.55 -4.58
CA VAL A 138 0.43 15.74 -5.61
C VAL A 138 -0.62 14.63 -5.53
N SER A 139 -0.20 13.38 -5.41
CA SER A 139 -1.09 12.22 -5.30
C SER A 139 -1.87 12.24 -3.98
N LEU A 140 -1.22 12.57 -2.87
CA LEU A 140 -1.86 12.74 -1.57
C LEU A 140 -2.89 13.88 -1.60
N ASN A 141 -2.55 15.02 -2.18
CA ASN A 141 -3.47 16.14 -2.37
C ASN A 141 -4.75 15.71 -3.09
N LYS A 142 -4.59 14.97 -4.19
CA LYS A 142 -5.68 14.49 -5.02
C LYS A 142 -6.55 13.45 -4.30
N GLU A 143 -5.92 12.41 -3.75
CA GLU A 143 -6.64 11.21 -3.32
C GLU A 143 -6.98 11.24 -1.81
N VAL A 144 -6.15 11.87 -0.98
CA VAL A 144 -6.18 11.73 0.49
C VAL A 144 -6.52 13.02 1.24
N LEU A 145 -5.87 14.14 0.91
CA LEU A 145 -5.92 15.37 1.70
C LEU A 145 -7.16 16.20 1.34
N ARG A 146 -7.82 16.78 2.35
CA ARG A 146 -9.02 17.63 2.18
C ARG A 146 -8.90 18.94 2.95
N THR A 147 -9.46 20.00 2.38
CA THR A 147 -9.45 21.36 2.97
C THR A 147 -10.25 21.45 4.28
N ASP A 148 -11.44 20.87 4.32
CA ASP A 148 -12.30 20.84 5.51
C ASP A 148 -13.09 19.52 5.66
N GLU A 149 -13.71 19.27 6.82
CA GLU A 149 -14.44 18.02 7.11
C GLU A 149 -15.92 18.02 6.67
N THR A 150 -16.54 19.19 6.60
CA THR A 150 -17.96 19.46 6.27
C THR A 150 -18.23 19.60 4.77
N THR A 151 -17.34 20.24 4.02
CA THR A 151 -17.35 20.40 2.56
C THR A 151 -15.97 20.03 1.98
N PRO A 152 -15.56 18.76 2.10
CA PRO A 152 -14.19 18.34 1.79
C PRO A 152 -13.85 18.55 0.30
N GLU A 153 -13.06 19.58 0.01
CA GLU A 153 -12.47 19.78 -1.31
C GLU A 153 -11.07 19.17 -1.39
N ILE A 154 -10.69 18.77 -2.60
CA ILE A 154 -9.32 18.32 -2.92
C ILE A 154 -8.35 19.48 -2.67
N VAL A 155 -7.30 19.23 -1.88
CA VAL A 155 -6.24 20.21 -1.67
C VAL A 155 -5.47 20.43 -2.97
N LYS A 156 -5.17 21.68 -3.31
CA LYS A 156 -4.32 22.04 -4.46
C LYS A 156 -2.92 22.37 -3.98
N MET A 157 -1.89 22.14 -4.80
CA MET A 157 -0.49 22.43 -4.44
C MET A 157 -0.28 23.85 -3.89
N LYS A 158 -1.00 24.85 -4.43
CA LYS A 158 -0.93 26.24 -3.96
C LYS A 158 -1.24 26.40 -2.47
N TYR A 159 -2.06 25.53 -1.87
CA TYR A 159 -2.45 25.60 -0.46
C TYR A 159 -1.25 25.56 0.49
N TRP A 160 -0.16 24.90 0.07
CA TRP A 160 1.06 24.73 0.86
C TRP A 160 2.09 25.86 0.64
N ASN A 161 1.84 26.77 -0.31
CA ASN A 161 2.79 27.83 -0.66
C ASN A 161 2.88 28.89 0.43
N ILE A 162 3.96 29.67 0.38
CA ILE A 162 4.19 30.81 1.28
C ILE A 162 3.00 31.78 1.20
N GLY A 163 2.50 32.19 2.36
CA GLY A 163 1.39 33.15 2.48
C GLY A 163 -0.01 32.54 2.36
N GLU A 164 -0.12 31.25 2.05
CA GLU A 164 -1.39 30.53 1.97
C GLU A 164 -1.70 29.85 3.30
N HIS A 165 -2.95 29.38 3.47
CA HIS A 165 -3.42 28.86 4.75
C HIS A 165 -2.57 27.70 5.29
N GLY A 166 -2.12 26.79 4.41
CA GLY A 166 -1.24 25.67 4.75
C GLY A 166 0.27 25.97 4.68
N SER A 167 0.68 27.24 4.61
CA SER A 167 2.09 27.62 4.48
C SER A 167 2.98 26.93 5.51
N GLY A 168 4.06 26.29 5.04
CA GLY A 168 5.03 25.57 5.87
C GLY A 168 4.61 24.16 6.31
N LEU A 169 3.38 23.73 6.00
CA LEU A 169 2.86 22.42 6.42
C LEU A 169 2.98 21.32 5.36
N GLY A 170 3.45 21.61 4.13
CA GLY A 170 3.49 20.62 3.04
C GLY A 170 4.26 19.33 3.39
N ALA A 171 5.43 19.45 4.01
CA ALA A 171 6.22 18.29 4.46
C ALA A 171 5.55 17.57 5.65
N THR A 172 4.93 18.32 6.56
CA THR A 172 4.17 17.76 7.69
C THR A 172 2.95 16.98 7.21
N ALA A 173 2.19 17.52 6.25
CA ALA A 173 1.04 16.86 5.64
C ALA A 173 1.44 15.57 4.92
N LEU A 174 2.56 15.59 4.19
CA LEU A 174 3.13 14.39 3.58
C LEU A 174 3.44 13.31 4.62
N SER A 175 4.13 13.67 5.70
CA SER A 175 4.50 12.72 6.78
C SER A 175 3.28 12.15 7.51
N GLU A 176 2.34 13.02 7.90
CA GLU A 176 1.12 12.61 8.61
C GLU A 176 0.23 11.70 7.75
N ALA A 177 0.12 12.00 6.44
CA ALA A 177 -0.65 11.18 5.51
C ALA A 177 0.03 9.84 5.22
N GLN A 178 1.36 9.81 5.09
CA GLN A 178 2.11 8.56 4.95
C GLN A 178 1.98 7.67 6.19
N ALA A 179 2.07 8.25 7.38
CA ALA A 179 1.86 7.53 8.64
C ALA A 179 0.43 6.97 8.71
N TYR A 180 -0.57 7.78 8.34
CA TYR A 180 -1.97 7.37 8.28
C TYR A 180 -2.19 6.18 7.32
N LEU A 181 -1.73 6.28 6.08
CA LEU A 181 -1.83 5.18 5.11
C LEU A 181 -1.05 3.94 5.60
N GLY A 182 0.16 4.13 6.12
CA GLY A 182 1.00 3.05 6.64
C GLY A 182 0.31 2.26 7.76
N THR A 183 -0.34 2.94 8.72
CA THR A 183 -1.11 2.27 9.78
C THR A 183 -2.25 1.41 9.21
N LEU A 184 -2.99 1.93 8.22
CA LEU A 184 -4.12 1.19 7.63
C LEU A 184 -3.65 0.01 6.76
N LEU A 185 -2.52 0.15 6.07
CA LEU A 185 -1.91 -0.90 5.27
C LEU A 185 -1.21 -1.96 6.12
N ALA A 186 -0.69 -1.62 7.30
CA ALA A 186 -0.12 -2.58 8.24
C ALA A 186 -1.18 -3.33 9.06
N ARG A 187 -2.43 -2.85 9.07
CA ARG A 187 -3.52 -3.47 9.83
C ARG A 187 -3.67 -4.94 9.45
N ASN A 188 -3.83 -5.79 10.47
CA ASN A 188 -3.96 -7.25 10.33
C ASN A 188 -2.82 -7.91 9.53
N GLY A 189 -1.64 -7.27 9.46
CA GLY A 189 -0.47 -7.79 8.77
C GLY A 189 -0.57 -7.74 7.24
N LEU A 190 -1.53 -6.99 6.66
CA LEU A 190 -1.74 -6.95 5.21
C LEU A 190 -0.45 -6.64 4.43
N LEU A 191 0.24 -5.55 4.77
CA LEU A 191 1.49 -5.19 4.10
C LEU A 191 2.55 -6.30 4.27
N ASN A 192 2.66 -6.90 5.45
CA ASN A 192 3.61 -7.99 5.71
C ASN A 192 3.30 -9.23 4.86
N ILE A 193 2.02 -9.60 4.72
CA ILE A 193 1.56 -10.71 3.88
C ILE A 193 1.92 -10.44 2.41
N LEU A 194 1.60 -9.25 1.90
CA LEU A 194 1.88 -8.86 0.52
C LEU A 194 3.39 -8.83 0.23
N MET A 195 4.19 -8.28 1.15
CA MET A 195 5.64 -8.22 1.01
C MET A 195 6.30 -9.60 1.13
N GLU A 196 5.77 -10.51 1.95
CA GLU A 196 6.24 -11.90 2.00
C GLU A 196 5.88 -12.66 0.71
N SER A 197 4.68 -12.41 0.17
CA SER A 197 4.26 -12.96 -1.13
C SER A 197 5.17 -12.50 -2.26
N PHE A 198 5.51 -11.20 -2.29
CA PHE A 198 6.47 -10.65 -3.25
C PHE A 198 7.88 -11.21 -3.06
N ARG A 199 8.37 -11.32 -1.82
CA ARG A 199 9.68 -11.91 -1.51
C ARG A 199 9.75 -13.35 -1.99
N PHE A 200 8.70 -14.12 -1.74
CA PHE A 200 8.59 -15.49 -2.23
C PHE A 200 8.68 -15.54 -3.76
N LEU A 201 7.92 -14.71 -4.47
CA LEU A 201 7.99 -14.61 -5.94
C LEU A 201 9.40 -14.29 -6.44
N ALA A 202 10.08 -13.33 -5.80
CA ALA A 202 11.46 -12.97 -6.17
C ALA A 202 12.46 -14.13 -5.96
N THR A 203 12.18 -15.03 -5.02
CA THR A 203 13.01 -16.23 -4.81
C THR A 203 12.73 -17.35 -5.81
N THR A 204 11.51 -17.51 -6.31
CA THR A 204 11.20 -18.54 -7.32
C THR A 204 11.83 -18.22 -8.68
N LEU A 205 12.03 -16.93 -8.97
CA LEU A 205 12.66 -16.44 -10.20
C LEU A 205 14.19 -16.61 -10.25
N ARG A 206 14.84 -16.99 -9.14
CA ARG A 206 16.30 -17.18 -9.08
C ARG A 206 16.61 -18.67 -8.98
N PRO A 207 17.48 -19.23 -9.84
CA PRO A 207 17.93 -20.60 -9.67
C PRO A 207 18.62 -20.76 -8.31
N LYS A 208 18.35 -21.88 -7.63
CA LYS A 208 19.01 -22.26 -6.37
C LYS A 208 20.46 -22.66 -6.60
#